data_AF-A0A401U1N6-F1
#
_entry.id   AF-A0A401U1N6-F1
#
_cell.length_a   1.000
_cell.length_b   1.000
_cell.length_c   1.000
_cell.angle_alpha   90.00
_cell.angle_beta   90.00
_cell.angle_gamma   90.00
#
_symmetry.space_group_name_H-M   'P 1'
#
loop_
_entity.id
_entity.type
_entity.pdbx_description
1 polymer ?
#
loop_
_entity_poly.entity_id
_entity_poly.type
_entity_poly.pdbx_seq_one_letter_code
_entity_poly.pdbx_strand_id
1 'polypeptide(L)' 'GDKVMRVRTGDDVSGWKVERIEPRRLVLKQGERSVDFALFTGAAKPPKPAERPLRQSRAASPTN' A
#
# COMPACT_ATOMS: atom_id res chain seq x y z
N GLY A 1 -27.05 -8.98 7.65
CA GLY A 1 -27.06 -7.61 8.17
C GLY A 1 -25.70 -7.00 7.89
N ASP A 2 -25.67 -5.82 7.29
CA ASP A 2 -24.40 -5.13 7.04
C ASP A 2 -23.73 -4.79 8.36
N LYS A 3 -22.49 -5.25 8.53
CA LYS A 3 -21.69 -4.99 9.72
C LYS A 3 -20.56 -4.05 9.35
N VAL A 4 -20.69 -2.80 9.78
CA VAL A 4 -19.58 -1.84 9.68
C VAL A 4 -18.57 -2.16 10.77
N MET A 5 -17.33 -2.42 10.39
CA MET A 5 -16.22 -2.68 11.32
C MET A 5 -15.04 -1.75 11.01
N ARG A 6 -14.41 -1.23 12.06
CA ARG A 6 -13.16 -0.48 11.94
C ARG A 6 -12.00 -1.47 11.95
N VAL A 7 -11.09 -1.32 11.00
CA VAL A 7 -9.95 -2.22 10.83
C VAL A 7 -8.65 -1.42 10.76
N ARG A 8 -7.56 -2.06 11.17
CA ARG A 8 -6.17 -1.55 11.11
C ARG A 8 -5.27 -2.56 10.42
N THR A 9 -4.10 -2.13 9.97
CA THR A 9 -3.07 -3.04 9.46
C THR A 9 -2.72 -4.09 10.50
N GLY A 10 -2.72 -5.37 10.10
CA GLY A 10 -2.48 -6.52 10.97
C GLY A 10 -3.75 -7.22 11.49
N ASP A 11 -4.91 -6.54 11.42
CA ASP A 11 -6.19 -7.13 11.81
C ASP A 11 -6.57 -8.31 10.92
N ASP A 12 -7.34 -9.23 11.49
CA ASP A 12 -7.97 -10.33 10.74
C ASP A 12 -9.47 -10.04 10.56
N VAL A 13 -9.92 -10.10 9.32
CA VAL A 13 -11.32 -9.88 8.93
C VAL A 13 -11.79 -11.13 8.21
N SER A 14 -12.54 -11.98 8.90
CA SER A 14 -13.10 -13.22 8.33
C SER A 14 -12.03 -14.11 7.68
N GLY A 15 -10.85 -14.22 8.30
CA GLY A 15 -9.73 -15.02 7.79
C GLY A 15 -8.86 -14.31 6.74
N TRP A 16 -9.09 -13.02 6.49
CA TRP A 16 -8.22 -12.17 5.69
C TRP A 16 -7.44 -11.21 6.57
N LYS A 17 -6.11 -11.27 6.49
CA LYS A 17 -5.21 -10.33 7.14
C LYS A 17 -5.17 -9.02 6.37
N VAL A 18 -5.37 -7.91 7.07
CA VAL A 18 -5.18 -6.57 6.51
C VAL A 18 -3.69 -6.30 6.37
N GLU A 19 -3.15 -6.44 5.16
CA GLU A 19 -1.73 -6.22 4.89
C GLU A 19 -1.42 -4.73 4.75
N ARG A 20 -2.26 -4.00 4.01
CA ARG A 20 -2.01 -2.59 3.73
C ARG A 20 -3.31 -1.81 3.58
N ILE A 21 -3.35 -0.66 4.23
CA ILE A 21 -4.40 0.35 4.07
C ILE A 21 -3.75 1.55 3.40
N GLU A 22 -3.95 1.68 2.10
CA GLU A 22 -3.56 2.88 1.34
C GLU A 22 -4.77 3.82 1.22
N PRO A 23 -4.55 5.12 0.96
CA PRO A 23 -5.63 6.11 0.90
C PRO A 23 -6.77 5.77 -0.07
N ARG A 24 -6.49 5.01 -1.14
CA ARG A 24 -7.46 4.64 -2.18
C ARG A 24 -7.50 3.14 -2.47
N ARG A 25 -6.79 2.33 -1.68
CA ARG A 25 -6.68 0.88 -1.90
C ARG A 25 -6.54 0.16 -0.58
N LEU A 26 -7.28 -0.91 -0.42
CA LEU A 26 -7.15 -1.85 0.69
C LEU A 26 -6.61 -3.16 0.14
N VAL A 27 -5.53 -3.67 0.74
CA VAL A 27 -4.90 -4.93 0.37
C VAL A 27 -5.09 -5.93 1.50
N LEU A 28 -5.69 -7.07 1.17
CA LEU A 28 -5.95 -8.18 2.08
C LEU A 28 -5.19 -9.42 1.63
N LYS A 29 -4.68 -10.19 2.59
CA LYS A 29 -3.99 -11.46 2.35
C LYS A 29 -4.60 -12.62 3.12
N GLN A 30 -4.65 -13.77 2.48
CA GLN A 30 -5.04 -15.04 3.08
C GLN A 30 -4.11 -16.13 2.55
N GLY A 31 -3.07 -16.47 3.33
CA GLY A 31 -2.02 -17.38 2.87
C GLY A 31 -1.31 -16.81 1.64
N GLU A 32 -1.37 -17.54 0.52
CA GLU A 32 -0.81 -17.11 -0.77
C GLU A 32 -1.76 -16.23 -1.60
N ARG A 33 -3.03 -16.10 -1.17
CA ARG A 33 -4.03 -15.30 -1.89
C ARG A 33 -3.94 -13.85 -1.46
N SER A 34 -3.95 -12.94 -2.42
CA SER A 34 -3.99 -11.49 -2.20
C SER A 34 -5.15 -10.87 -2.98
N VAL A 35 -5.88 -9.95 -2.35
CA VAL A 35 -7.01 -9.26 -2.99
C VAL A 35 -6.90 -7.76 -2.75
N ASP A 36 -7.18 -7.01 -3.82
CA ASP A 36 -7.12 -5.56 -3.85
C ASP A 36 -8.50 -4.96 -4.01
N PHE A 37 -8.88 -4.10 -3.07
CA PHE A 37 -10.12 -3.34 -3.14
C PHE A 37 -9.79 -1.86 -3.38
N ALA A 38 -10.30 -1.28 -4.46
CA ALA A 38 -10.26 0.15 -4.68
C ALA A 38 -11.32 0.84 -3.81
N LEU A 39 -10.92 1.82 -3.01
CA LEU A 39 -11.86 2.62 -2.21
C LEU A 39 -12.45 3.74 -3.07
N PHE A 40 -13.77 3.97 -2.94
CA PHE A 40 -14.47 5.02 -3.67
C PHE A 40 -13.86 6.40 -3.38
N THR A 41 -13.66 7.20 -4.43
CA THR A 41 -13.04 8.53 -4.35
C THR A 41 -14.05 9.59 -3.90
N GLY A 42 -14.49 9.52 -2.64
CA GLY A 42 -15.07 10.68 -1.97
C GLY A 42 -13.96 11.69 -1.63
N ALA A 43 -13.65 12.60 -2.56
CA ALA A 43 -12.79 13.77 -2.35
C ALA A 43 -11.34 13.53 -1.84
N ALA A 44 -10.70 12.41 -2.16
CA ALA A 44 -9.28 12.24 -1.86
C ALA A 44 -8.41 13.02 -2.88
N LYS A 45 -7.82 14.14 -2.43
CA LYS A 45 -6.81 14.92 -3.19
C LYS A 45 -5.72 13.98 -3.70
N PRO A 46 -5.33 14.03 -4.99
CA PRO A 46 -4.36 13.10 -5.54
C PRO A 46 -3.02 13.21 -4.79
N PRO A 47 -2.38 12.07 -4.45
CA PRO A 47 -1.05 12.09 -3.87
C PRO A 47 -0.10 12.70 -4.90
N LYS A 48 0.68 13.71 -4.49
CA LYS A 48 1.79 14.23 -5.30
C LYS A 48 2.73 13.05 -5.61
N PRO A 49 3.13 12.84 -6.88
CA PRO A 49 4.07 11.79 -7.20
C PRO A 49 5.33 12.03 -6.39
N ALA A 50 5.76 11.01 -5.64
CA ALA A 50 7.04 11.01 -4.98
C ALA A 50 8.10 11.03 -6.08
N GLU A 51 8.71 12.19 -6.28
CA GLU A 51 9.91 12.36 -7.08
C GLU A 51 10.97 11.42 -6.50
N ARG A 52 11.25 10.33 -7.20
CA ARG A 52 12.39 9.47 -6.85
C ARG A 52 13.62 10.33 -7.05
N PRO A 53 14.43 10.61 -6.01
CA PRO A 53 15.73 11.22 -6.24
C PRO A 53 16.49 10.23 -7.11
N LEU A 54 16.81 10.62 -8.35
CA LEU A 54 17.84 9.95 -9.12
C LEU A 54 19.10 9.98 -8.25
N ARG A 55 19.40 8.87 -7.56
CA ARG A 55 20.71 8.69 -6.94
C ARG A 55 21.71 8.59 -8.10
N GLN A 56 22.37 9.72 -8.34
CA GLN A 56 23.45 9.89 -9.28
C GLN A 56 24.48 8.77 -9.11
N SER A 57 24.76 8.10 -10.23
CA SER A 57 25.85 7.15 -10.38
C SER A 57 27.17 7.84 -10.04
N ARG A 58 27.73 7.58 -8.85
CA ARG A 58 29.13 7.89 -8.58
C ARG A 58 29.96 6.75 -9.18
N ALA A 59 30.46 7.00 -10.38
CA ALA A 59 31.42 6.13 -11.06
C ALA A 59 32.75 6.09 -10.31
N ALA A 60 33.29 4.87 -10.23
CA ALA A 60 34.69 4.44 -10.22
C ALA A 60 35.73 5.20 -9.36
N SER A 61 36.29 4.45 -8.42
CA SER A 61 37.54 4.71 -7.69
C SER A 61 38.73 4.91 -8.64
N PRO A 62 39.72 5.76 -8.30
CA PRO A 62 40.94 5.90 -9.08
C PRO A 62 41.96 4.82 -8.71
N THR A 63 42.51 4.14 -9.72
CA THR A 63 43.78 3.40 -9.63
C THR A 63 44.59 3.72 -10.87
N ASN A 64 45.69 4.46 -10.69
CA ASN A 64 47.01 4.18 -11.28
C ASN A 64 48.07 4.98 -10.53
#